data_AF-A0AAN7CKV5-F1
#
_entry.id   AF-A0AAN7CKV5-F1
#
_cell.length_a   1.000
_cell.length_b   1.000
_cell.length_c   1.000
_cell.angle_alpha   90.00
_cell.angle_beta   90.00
_cell.angle_gamma   90.00
#
_symmetry.space_group_name_H-M   'P 1'
#
loop_
_entity.id
_entity.type
_entity.pdbx_description
1 polymer ?
#
loop_
_entity_poly.entity_id
_entity_poly.type
_entity_poly.pdbx_seq_one_letter_code
_entity_poly.pdbx_strand_id
1 'polypeptide(L)'
;MLEKYLSRLAGKNEAPRVWDFIFKNDSWLSKVLKTTTGHILGDPIPCLVGRELQEISNGNTKGKHLILLVNDWGGDVQYDSETFYASLQDYDVIEKGSVILLRASEILLHIGDIHGRNIEFVEGSIPVKDPSVFFSLNNSEFSTQVIYYNKNNIYTIGSNEIGGVIGAKNEEAIRDICTIKLKFRNESPVYRVFMNPEWRAWVTPIRKKDGKVSWTVGWRVGLVEGETRVRDPEGFTVLIGNGRPSL
;
A
#
# COMPACT_ATOMS: atom_id res chain seq x y z
N MET A 1 0.81 -2.81 30.96
CA MET A 1 1.42 -3.41 29.74
C MET A 1 2.15 -2.35 28.92
N LEU A 2 1.51 -1.20 28.63
CA LEU A 2 2.15 -0.01 28.06
C LEU A 2 3.40 0.44 28.86
N GLU A 3 3.33 0.43 30.20
CA GLU A 3 4.48 0.76 31.06
C GLU A 3 5.69 -0.16 30.88
N LYS A 4 5.48 -1.45 30.56
CA LYS A 4 6.56 -2.43 30.34
C LYS A 4 7.21 -2.27 28.95
N TYR A 5 6.44 -1.74 27.99
CA TYR A 5 6.94 -1.34 26.67
C TYR A 5 7.73 -0.03 26.77
N LEU A 6 7.17 0.97 27.46
CA LEU A 6 7.84 2.25 27.74
C LEU A 6 9.12 2.07 28.58
N SER A 7 9.15 1.13 29.53
CA SER A 7 10.35 0.84 30.32
C SER A 7 11.48 0.20 29.51
N ARG A 8 11.18 -0.49 28.42
CA ARG A 8 12.20 -1.00 27.47
C ARG A 8 12.79 0.13 26.61
N LEU A 9 12.01 1.18 26.35
CA LEU A 9 12.43 2.36 25.61
C LEU A 9 13.22 3.35 26.49
N ALA A 10 12.92 3.40 27.79
CA ALA A 10 13.57 4.31 28.75
C ALA A 10 15.11 4.12 28.92
N GLY A 11 15.69 3.04 28.38
CA GLY A 11 17.15 2.83 28.35
C GLY A 11 17.86 3.41 27.12
N LYS A 12 17.13 3.94 26.14
CA LYS A 12 17.67 4.57 24.92
C LYS A 12 16.91 5.88 24.69
N ASN A 13 17.58 7.02 24.76
CA ASN A 13 17.03 8.35 24.44
C ASN A 13 16.63 8.53 22.95
N GLU A 14 16.34 7.45 22.24
CA GLU A 14 15.80 7.48 20.88
C GLU A 14 14.29 7.28 20.96
N ALA A 15 13.51 8.17 20.33
CA ALA A 15 12.08 7.95 20.16
C ALA A 15 11.83 6.54 19.57
N PRO A 16 10.79 5.82 20.02
CA PRO A 16 10.46 4.51 19.46
C PRO A 16 10.33 4.60 17.94
N ARG A 17 10.98 3.68 17.23
CA ARG A 17 10.88 3.63 15.77
C ARG A 17 9.49 3.09 15.44
N VAL A 18 8.85 3.62 14.39
CA VAL A 18 7.52 3.14 13.94
C VAL A 18 7.43 1.61 13.85
N TRP A 19 8.53 0.98 13.42
CA TRP A 19 8.69 -0.46 13.32
C TRP A 19 8.55 -1.22 14.65
N ASP A 20 8.93 -0.61 15.78
CA ASP A 20 8.86 -1.21 17.12
C ASP A 20 7.41 -1.39 17.60
N PHE A 21 6.46 -0.64 17.04
CA PHE A 21 5.03 -0.82 17.30
C PHE A 21 4.44 -2.02 16.55
N ILE A 22 5.17 -2.55 15.56
CA ILE A 22 4.71 -3.61 14.67
C ILE A 22 5.45 -4.92 14.95
N PHE A 23 6.76 -4.85 15.10
CA PHE A 23 7.64 -6.00 15.27
C PHE A 23 8.22 -6.04 16.69
N LYS A 24 8.30 -7.25 17.26
CA LYS A 24 9.01 -7.49 18.54
C LYS A 24 10.48 -7.87 18.33
N ASN A 25 10.87 -8.17 17.09
CA ASN A 25 12.25 -8.40 16.66
C ASN A 25 12.38 -8.25 15.13
N ASP A 26 13.61 -8.15 14.65
CA ASP A 26 13.90 -7.86 13.24
C ASP A 26 14.16 -9.12 12.39
N SER A 27 13.79 -10.32 12.87
CA SER A 27 14.16 -11.59 12.20
C SER A 27 13.62 -11.67 10.77
N TRP A 28 12.33 -11.38 10.58
CA TRP A 28 11.72 -11.36 9.26
C TRP A 28 12.25 -10.22 8.39
N LEU A 29 12.33 -9.00 8.93
CA LEU A 29 12.86 -7.82 8.20
C LEU A 29 14.29 -8.06 7.71
N SER A 30 15.14 -8.66 8.55
CA SER A 30 16.51 -9.05 8.20
C SER A 30 16.55 -10.11 7.11
N LYS A 31 15.57 -11.02 7.08
CA LYS A 31 15.47 -12.04 6.04
C LYS A 31 15.09 -11.42 4.69
N VAL A 32 14.09 -10.54 4.67
CA VAL A 32 13.72 -9.77 3.47
C VAL A 32 14.91 -8.98 2.92
N LEU A 33 15.70 -8.35 3.81
CA LEU A 33 16.89 -7.62 3.39
C LEU A 33 18.00 -8.52 2.82
N LYS A 34 18.01 -9.81 3.14
CA LYS A 34 18.94 -10.79 2.56
C LYS A 34 18.44 -11.38 1.25
N THR A 35 17.14 -11.28 0.97
CA THR A 35 16.58 -11.70 -0.32
C THR A 35 17.17 -10.84 -1.43
N THR A 36 17.83 -11.52 -2.36
CA THR A 36 18.31 -10.95 -3.62
C THR A 36 17.52 -11.57 -4.74
N THR A 37 16.82 -10.77 -5.51
CA THR A 37 15.91 -11.30 -6.53
C THR A 37 16.66 -11.56 -7.85
N GLY A 38 17.89 -11.01 -7.99
CA GLY A 38 18.63 -11.07 -9.25
C GLY A 38 17.92 -10.38 -10.42
N HIS A 39 16.77 -9.73 -10.15
CA HIS A 39 15.94 -9.05 -11.11
C HIS A 39 16.48 -7.65 -11.37
N ILE A 40 16.37 -7.20 -12.62
CA ILE A 40 16.75 -5.84 -13.05
C ILE A 40 16.03 -4.76 -12.23
N LEU A 41 14.86 -5.08 -11.67
CA LEU A 41 14.01 -4.14 -10.94
C LEU A 41 14.61 -3.72 -9.58
N GLY A 42 15.38 -4.62 -8.95
CA GLY A 42 16.01 -4.41 -7.66
C GLY A 42 15.52 -5.35 -6.57
N ASP A 43 16.25 -5.34 -5.45
CA ASP A 43 15.93 -6.16 -4.29
C ASP A 43 14.80 -5.54 -3.45
N PRO A 44 13.98 -6.37 -2.78
CA PRO A 44 12.87 -5.92 -1.97
C PRO A 44 13.35 -5.07 -0.79
N ILE A 45 12.46 -4.20 -0.34
CA ILE A 45 12.65 -3.37 0.85
C ILE A 45 11.31 -3.24 1.56
N PRO A 46 11.20 -3.70 2.83
CA PRO A 46 10.01 -3.44 3.63
C PRO A 46 9.78 -1.94 3.76
N CYS A 47 8.54 -1.51 3.58
CA CYS A 47 8.12 -0.16 3.85
C CYS A 47 6.71 -0.15 4.45
N LEU A 48 6.46 0.84 5.29
CA LEU A 48 5.15 1.13 5.84
C LEU A 48 4.62 2.36 5.12
N VAL A 49 3.37 2.32 4.70
CA VAL A 49 2.67 3.45 4.10
C VAL A 49 1.44 3.77 4.95
N GLY A 50 1.19 5.06 5.14
CA GLY A 50 0.01 5.56 5.84
C GLY A 50 0.14 7.05 6.10
N ARG A 51 -0.98 7.75 6.22
CA ARG A 51 -1.01 9.21 6.33
C ARG A 51 -0.52 9.76 7.68
N GLU A 52 -0.46 8.92 8.71
CA GLU A 52 -0.18 9.30 10.10
C GLU A 52 1.18 8.78 10.62
N LEU A 53 2.13 8.42 9.76
CA LEU A 53 3.43 7.88 10.20
C LEU A 53 4.18 8.83 11.14
N GLN A 54 4.12 10.15 10.90
CA GLN A 54 4.75 11.14 11.76
C GLN A 54 4.12 11.20 13.16
N GLU A 55 2.81 10.99 13.26
CA GLU A 55 2.12 10.91 14.55
C GLU A 55 2.49 9.62 15.29
N ILE A 56 2.55 8.50 14.56
CA ILE A 56 2.96 7.20 15.10
C ILE A 56 4.41 7.26 15.60
N SER A 57 5.33 7.91 14.89
CA SER A 57 6.72 8.09 15.37
C SER A 57 6.81 8.93 16.65
N ASN A 58 5.79 9.76 16.92
CA ASN A 58 5.68 10.52 18.16
C ASN A 58 4.91 9.76 19.25
N GLY A 59 4.56 8.49 19.03
CA GLY A 59 3.84 7.64 19.96
C GLY A 59 2.31 7.74 19.89
N ASN A 60 1.73 8.51 18.96
CA ASN A 60 0.29 8.56 18.75
C ASN A 60 -0.14 7.45 17.78
N THR A 61 -0.45 6.28 18.32
CA THR A 61 -0.67 5.05 17.54
C THR A 61 -2.13 4.59 17.44
N LYS A 62 -3.00 5.07 18.33
CA LYS A 62 -4.35 4.52 18.49
C LYS A 62 -5.23 4.77 17.27
N GLY A 63 -5.81 3.70 16.73
CA GLY A 63 -6.76 3.77 15.61
C GLY A 63 -6.12 4.15 14.28
N LYS A 64 -4.79 4.08 14.18
CA LYS A 64 -4.06 4.45 12.97
C LYS A 64 -3.99 3.27 12.00
N HIS A 65 -4.04 3.57 10.71
CA HIS A 65 -3.97 2.59 9.64
C HIS A 65 -2.61 2.64 8.95
N LEU A 66 -1.98 1.48 8.82
CA LEU A 66 -0.76 1.30 8.05
C LEU A 66 -0.91 0.14 7.08
N ILE A 67 -0.23 0.20 5.94
CA ILE A 67 -0.02 -0.94 5.07
C ILE A 67 1.47 -1.28 5.01
N LEU A 68 1.79 -2.55 5.24
CA LEU A 68 3.13 -3.10 5.12
C LEU A 68 3.32 -3.68 3.73
N LEU A 69 4.35 -3.18 3.04
CA LEU A 69 4.69 -3.54 1.68
C LEU A 69 6.15 -3.99 1.62
N VAL A 70 6.46 -4.97 0.79
CA VAL A 70 7.82 -5.50 0.62
C VAL A 70 8.38 -5.22 -0.78
N ASN A 71 7.49 -4.93 -1.73
CA ASN A 71 7.84 -4.69 -3.14
C ASN A 71 8.62 -5.88 -3.73
N ASP A 72 8.20 -7.09 -3.41
CA ASP A 72 8.83 -8.30 -3.90
C ASP A 72 8.12 -8.83 -5.15
N TRP A 73 8.72 -8.58 -6.32
CA TRP A 73 8.20 -9.09 -7.59
C TRP A 73 8.59 -10.55 -7.86
N GLY A 74 9.66 -11.04 -7.24
CA GLY A 74 10.03 -12.46 -7.30
C GLY A 74 9.01 -13.33 -6.57
N GLY A 75 8.40 -12.77 -5.52
CA GLY A 75 7.45 -13.49 -4.66
C GLY A 75 8.14 -14.49 -3.75
N ASP A 76 9.42 -14.27 -3.43
CA ASP A 76 10.19 -15.12 -2.53
C ASP A 76 9.82 -14.87 -1.06
N VAL A 77 9.45 -13.64 -0.71
CA VAL A 77 9.13 -13.23 0.66
C VAL A 77 7.85 -13.89 1.18
N GLN A 78 6.91 -14.24 0.29
CA GLN A 78 5.66 -14.89 0.69
C GLN A 78 5.88 -16.29 1.33
N TYR A 79 6.99 -16.95 1.01
CA TYR A 79 7.34 -18.26 1.59
C TYR A 79 7.80 -18.17 3.05
N ASP A 80 8.01 -16.95 3.56
CA ASP A 80 8.49 -16.68 4.92
C ASP A 80 7.40 -16.17 5.88
N SER A 81 6.13 -16.45 5.57
CA SER A 81 4.98 -16.03 6.37
C SER A 81 5.04 -16.48 7.83
N GLU A 82 5.55 -17.68 8.12
CA GLU A 82 5.73 -18.15 9.51
C GLU A 82 6.69 -17.25 10.30
N THR A 83 7.81 -16.87 9.67
CA THR A 83 8.79 -15.97 10.30
C THR A 83 8.21 -14.56 10.47
N PHE A 84 7.43 -14.09 9.50
CA PHE A 84 6.70 -12.83 9.60
C PHE A 84 5.81 -12.80 10.84
N TYR A 85 4.89 -13.76 10.98
CA TYR A 85 3.98 -13.81 12.12
C TYR A 85 4.70 -13.99 13.46
N ALA A 86 5.77 -14.79 13.49
CA ALA A 86 6.60 -14.96 14.68
C ALA A 86 7.30 -13.67 15.11
N SER A 87 7.60 -12.75 14.18
CA SER A 87 8.27 -11.48 14.45
C SER A 87 7.35 -10.33 14.90
N LEU A 88 6.04 -10.45 14.71
CA LEU A 88 5.07 -9.40 15.07
C LEU A 88 4.92 -9.25 16.60
N GLN A 89 4.52 -8.05 17.02
CA GLN A 89 3.89 -7.81 18.33
C GLN A 89 2.59 -8.62 18.45
N ASP A 90 2.03 -8.75 19.65
CA ASP A 90 0.76 -9.46 19.84
C ASP A 90 -0.37 -8.80 19.04
N TYR A 91 -1.13 -9.62 18.31
CA TYR A 91 -2.15 -9.14 17.38
C TYR A 91 -3.45 -9.96 17.43
N ASP A 92 -4.51 -9.36 16.93
CA ASP A 92 -5.77 -10.00 16.59
C ASP A 92 -5.96 -9.99 15.07
N VAL A 93 -6.55 -11.05 14.52
CA VAL A 93 -6.89 -11.11 13.09
C VAL A 93 -8.23 -10.44 12.88
N ILE A 94 -8.25 -9.36 12.08
CA ILE A 94 -9.47 -8.62 11.73
C ILE A 94 -10.03 -9.14 10.41
N GLU A 95 -9.16 -9.32 9.43
CA GLU A 95 -9.50 -9.87 8.12
C GLU A 95 -8.41 -10.87 7.71
N LYS A 96 -8.81 -12.12 7.48
CA LYS A 96 -7.87 -13.23 7.30
C LYS A 96 -6.98 -12.98 6.08
N GLY A 97 -5.68 -12.91 6.32
CA GLY A 97 -4.65 -12.75 5.27
C GLY A 97 -4.44 -11.32 4.79
N SER A 98 -5.19 -10.34 5.30
CA SER A 98 -5.13 -8.96 4.80
C SER A 98 -5.03 -7.91 5.90
N VAL A 99 -5.66 -8.07 7.07
CA VAL A 99 -5.65 -7.06 8.14
C VAL A 99 -5.53 -7.67 9.52
N ILE A 100 -4.61 -7.12 10.33
CA ILE A 100 -4.44 -7.45 11.75
C ILE A 100 -4.50 -6.18 12.61
N LEU A 101 -4.91 -6.34 13.87
CA LEU A 101 -4.87 -5.29 14.89
C LEU A 101 -3.74 -5.59 15.88
N LEU A 102 -2.76 -4.69 15.98
CA LEU A 102 -1.66 -4.81 16.92
C LEU A 102 -2.13 -4.35 18.31
N ARG A 103 -2.29 -5.28 19.26
CA ARG A 103 -3.03 -5.05 20.53
C ARG A 103 -2.47 -3.91 21.38
N ALA A 104 -1.15 -3.80 21.46
CA ALA A 104 -0.50 -2.83 22.34
C ALA A 104 -0.54 -1.40 21.76
N SER A 105 -0.44 -1.26 20.44
CA SER A 105 -0.41 0.02 19.74
C SER A 105 -1.77 0.45 19.21
N GLU A 106 -2.72 -0.47 19.12
CA GLU A 106 -4.04 -0.29 18.48
C GLU A 106 -3.92 0.18 17.02
N ILE A 107 -2.84 -0.23 16.33
CA ILE A 107 -2.63 0.01 14.89
C ILE A 107 -3.32 -1.11 14.10
N LEU A 108 -4.10 -0.71 13.08
CA LEU A 108 -4.59 -1.62 12.04
C LEU A 108 -3.53 -1.73 10.94
N LEU A 109 -2.93 -2.91 10.84
CA LEU A 109 -1.88 -3.20 9.87
C LEU A 109 -2.45 -4.06 8.73
N HIS A 110 -2.41 -3.50 7.53
CA HIS A 110 -2.71 -4.21 6.30
C HIS A 110 -1.48 -4.96 5.82
N ILE A 111 -1.62 -6.27 5.63
CA ILE A 111 -0.54 -7.23 5.35
C ILE A 111 -0.80 -8.05 4.07
N GLY A 112 -1.71 -7.57 3.22
CA GLY A 112 -2.12 -8.26 1.98
C GLY A 112 -0.95 -8.52 1.02
N ASP A 113 0.09 -7.68 1.05
CA ASP A 113 1.31 -7.91 0.26
C ASP A 113 2.12 -9.13 0.71
N ILE A 114 2.03 -9.50 1.99
CA ILE A 114 2.85 -10.58 2.58
C ILE A 114 2.29 -11.96 2.22
N HIS A 115 0.97 -12.06 2.04
CA HIS A 115 0.27 -13.33 1.84
C HIS A 115 0.23 -13.81 0.38
N GLY A 116 0.97 -13.15 -0.50
CA GLY A 116 1.17 -13.60 -1.85
C GLY A 116 0.00 -13.31 -2.78
N ARG A 117 0.30 -13.47 -4.08
CA ARG A 117 -0.55 -13.07 -5.20
C ARG A 117 -1.91 -13.73 -5.09
N ASN A 118 -2.95 -12.94 -4.81
CA ASN A 118 -4.28 -13.37 -5.15
C ASN A 118 -4.31 -13.52 -6.68
N ILE A 119 -4.47 -14.75 -7.15
CA ILE A 119 -4.38 -15.13 -8.58
C ILE A 119 -5.44 -14.37 -9.40
N GLU A 120 -6.47 -13.87 -8.70
CA GLU A 120 -7.58 -13.08 -9.25
C GLU A 120 -7.23 -11.62 -9.54
N PHE A 121 -6.11 -11.08 -9.01
CA PHE A 121 -5.76 -9.69 -9.18
C PHE A 121 -4.54 -9.47 -10.08
N VAL A 122 -4.52 -8.31 -10.75
CA VAL A 122 -3.45 -7.92 -11.68
C VAL A 122 -2.12 -7.81 -10.92
N GLU A 123 -1.03 -8.22 -11.56
CA GLU A 123 0.32 -8.18 -10.99
C GLU A 123 0.65 -6.84 -10.30
N GLY A 124 1.10 -6.89 -9.05
CA GLY A 124 1.45 -5.71 -8.23
C GLY A 124 0.27 -5.04 -7.50
N SER A 125 -0.95 -5.54 -7.68
CA SER A 125 -2.13 -5.09 -6.93
C SER A 125 -2.28 -5.77 -5.57
N ILE A 126 -2.94 -5.05 -4.66
CA ILE A 126 -3.11 -5.42 -3.27
C ILE A 126 -4.58 -5.15 -2.94
N PRO A 127 -5.32 -6.17 -2.49
CA PRO A 127 -6.71 -5.97 -2.09
C PRO A 127 -6.77 -5.13 -0.83
N VAL A 128 -7.49 -4.01 -0.90
CA VAL A 128 -7.75 -3.11 0.23
C VAL A 128 -9.18 -2.61 0.10
N LYS A 129 -10.04 -2.96 1.07
CA LYS A 129 -11.47 -2.58 1.07
C LYS A 129 -11.72 -1.08 0.93
N ASP A 130 -10.91 -0.26 1.59
CA ASP A 130 -10.95 1.19 1.46
C ASP A 130 -9.50 1.72 1.45
N PRO A 131 -8.91 1.98 0.26
CA PRO A 131 -7.57 2.55 0.17
C PRO A 131 -7.48 3.98 0.70
N SER A 132 -8.60 4.73 0.77
CA SER A 132 -8.59 6.14 1.17
C SER A 132 -8.09 6.36 2.59
N VAL A 133 -8.18 5.34 3.46
CA VAL A 133 -7.66 5.38 4.83
C VAL A 133 -6.16 5.65 4.92
N PHE A 134 -5.40 5.37 3.85
CA PHE A 134 -3.95 5.62 3.82
C PHE A 134 -3.57 7.01 3.34
N PHE A 135 -4.54 7.83 2.92
CA PHE A 135 -4.28 9.13 2.30
C PHE A 135 -4.91 10.28 3.08
N SER A 136 -4.25 11.42 3.05
CA SER A 136 -4.79 12.71 3.45
C SER A 136 -5.17 13.49 2.21
N LEU A 137 -6.32 14.17 2.24
CA LEU A 137 -6.68 15.18 1.25
C LEU A 137 -6.53 16.57 1.87
N ASN A 138 -5.73 17.43 1.23
CA ASN A 138 -5.63 18.84 1.60
C ASN A 138 -5.62 19.70 0.33
N ASN A 139 -6.47 20.73 0.25
CA ASN A 139 -6.59 21.59 -0.93
C ASN A 139 -6.74 20.82 -2.26
N SER A 140 -7.54 19.76 -2.26
CA SER A 140 -7.75 18.85 -3.40
C SER A 140 -6.50 18.07 -3.84
N GLU A 141 -5.42 18.08 -3.05
CA GLU A 141 -4.23 17.28 -3.27
C GLU A 141 -4.15 16.12 -2.26
N PHE A 142 -4.00 14.91 -2.80
CA PHE A 142 -3.71 13.72 -2.01
C PHE A 142 -2.24 13.67 -1.60
N SER A 143 -2.02 13.18 -0.39
CA SER A 143 -0.70 12.82 0.10
C SER A 143 -0.77 11.60 1.02
N THR A 144 0.34 10.89 1.12
CA THR A 144 0.56 9.88 2.15
C THR A 144 2.01 9.94 2.62
N GLN A 145 2.35 9.16 3.62
CA GLN A 145 3.71 9.06 4.12
C GLN A 145 4.21 7.63 3.92
N VAL A 146 5.52 7.48 3.72
CA VAL A 146 6.21 6.20 3.66
C VAL A 146 7.46 6.22 4.52
N ILE A 147 7.71 5.13 5.25
CA ILE A 147 9.00 4.87 5.89
C ILE A 147 9.54 3.55 5.37
N TYR A 148 10.75 3.58 4.82
CA TYR A 148 11.47 2.38 4.39
C TYR A 148 12.29 1.84 5.55
N TYR A 149 12.30 0.52 5.72
CA TYR A 149 13.11 -0.12 6.74
C TYR A 149 14.60 0.20 6.50
N ASN A 150 15.33 0.44 7.59
CA ASN A 150 16.72 0.95 7.62
C ASN A 150 16.99 2.35 7.06
N LYS A 151 15.98 3.12 6.63
CA LYS A 151 16.19 4.51 6.17
C LYS A 151 15.84 5.59 7.19
N ASN A 152 15.25 5.23 8.34
CA ASN A 152 14.88 6.07 9.50
C ASN A 152 14.18 7.42 9.23
N ASN A 153 13.91 7.75 7.97
CA ASN A 153 13.28 8.97 7.52
C ASN A 153 11.89 8.64 7.00
N ILE A 154 10.93 9.48 7.39
CA ILE A 154 9.59 9.47 6.83
C ILE A 154 9.61 10.38 5.60
N TYR A 155 9.11 9.87 4.48
CA TYR A 155 8.99 10.59 3.22
C TYR A 155 7.53 10.86 2.92
N THR A 156 7.22 12.03 2.38
CA THR A 156 5.88 12.33 1.87
C THR A 156 5.79 11.93 0.40
N ILE A 157 4.73 11.20 0.04
CA ILE A 157 4.35 10.92 -1.34
C ILE A 157 3.22 11.88 -1.69
N GLY A 158 3.45 12.75 -2.67
CA GLY A 158 2.49 13.75 -3.13
C GLY A 158 1.59 13.25 -4.27
N SER A 159 0.64 14.09 -4.68
CA SER A 159 -0.35 13.78 -5.72
C SER A 159 0.26 13.43 -7.08
N ASN A 160 1.46 13.92 -7.39
CA ASN A 160 2.18 13.56 -8.62
C ASN A 160 2.72 12.12 -8.63
N GLU A 161 2.79 11.48 -7.46
CA GLU A 161 3.26 10.11 -7.24
C GLU A 161 2.13 9.17 -6.78
N ILE A 162 0.93 9.72 -6.62
CA ILE A 162 -0.32 9.00 -6.36
C ILE A 162 -1.14 9.04 -7.64
N GLY A 163 -1.37 7.87 -8.21
CA GLY A 163 -2.29 7.69 -9.34
C GLY A 163 -3.60 7.08 -8.89
N GLY A 164 -4.53 7.00 -9.83
CA GLY A 164 -5.79 6.28 -9.69
C GLY A 164 -6.30 5.92 -11.06
N VAL A 165 -7.62 5.93 -11.21
CA VAL A 165 -8.23 5.88 -12.54
C VAL A 165 -7.97 7.20 -13.26
N ILE A 166 -7.22 7.16 -14.38
CA ILE A 166 -7.09 8.33 -15.25
C ILE A 166 -8.47 8.76 -15.75
N GLY A 167 -8.82 10.02 -15.50
CA GLY A 167 -10.12 10.61 -15.84
C GLY A 167 -11.06 10.76 -14.66
N ALA A 168 -10.78 10.10 -13.52
CA ALA A 168 -11.49 10.34 -12.29
C ALA A 168 -10.89 11.56 -11.57
N LYS A 169 -11.75 12.47 -11.10
CA LYS A 169 -11.36 13.81 -10.60
C LYS A 169 -11.62 13.98 -9.10
N ASN A 170 -11.93 12.91 -8.36
CA ASN A 170 -12.61 12.97 -7.08
C ASN A 170 -12.13 11.87 -6.11
N GLU A 171 -12.29 12.11 -4.81
CA GLU A 171 -11.97 11.19 -3.70
C GLU A 171 -12.53 9.78 -3.89
N GLU A 172 -13.71 9.68 -4.51
CA GLU A 172 -14.37 8.42 -4.82
C GLU A 172 -13.46 7.47 -5.60
N ALA A 173 -12.64 8.01 -6.52
CA ALA A 173 -11.73 7.18 -7.31
C ALA A 173 -10.69 6.43 -6.46
N ILE A 174 -10.19 7.07 -5.40
CA ILE A 174 -9.15 6.50 -4.53
C ILE A 174 -9.76 5.49 -3.54
N ARG A 175 -11.04 5.61 -3.20
CA ARG A 175 -11.76 4.59 -2.40
C ARG A 175 -11.86 3.25 -3.12
N ASP A 176 -11.77 3.26 -4.43
CA ASP A 176 -11.93 2.06 -5.24
C ASP A 176 -10.59 1.56 -5.80
N ILE A 177 -9.75 2.46 -6.32
CA ILE A 177 -8.43 2.10 -6.82
C ILE A 177 -7.45 3.27 -6.77
N CYS A 178 -6.27 3.02 -6.24
CA CYS A 178 -5.17 3.98 -6.29
C CYS A 178 -3.85 3.29 -6.58
N THR A 179 -2.91 4.04 -7.15
CA THR A 179 -1.52 3.61 -7.29
C THR A 179 -0.62 4.52 -6.50
N ILE A 180 0.41 3.96 -5.90
CA ILE A 180 1.46 4.75 -5.26
C ILE A 180 2.81 4.37 -5.85
N LYS A 181 3.64 5.38 -6.09
CA LYS A 181 5.02 5.19 -6.51
C LYS A 181 5.91 5.09 -5.28
N LEU A 182 6.49 3.91 -5.09
CA LEU A 182 7.45 3.55 -4.07
C LEU A 182 8.81 3.28 -4.70
N LYS A 183 9.72 2.70 -3.91
CA LYS A 183 11.08 2.37 -4.33
C LYS A 183 11.50 0.97 -3.90
N PHE A 184 12.36 0.37 -4.71
CA PHE A 184 13.21 -0.76 -4.33
C PHE A 184 14.42 -0.31 -3.53
N ARG A 185 15.23 -1.28 -3.07
CA ARG A 185 16.47 -1.00 -2.31
C ARG A 185 17.48 -0.16 -3.12
N ASN A 186 17.55 -0.35 -4.43
CA ASN A 186 18.43 0.38 -5.34
C ASN A 186 17.85 1.74 -5.80
N GLU A 187 16.82 2.26 -5.13
CA GLU A 187 16.07 3.48 -5.48
C GLU A 187 15.24 3.41 -6.77
N SER A 188 15.23 2.26 -7.48
CA SER A 188 14.38 2.11 -8.66
C SER A 188 12.91 2.24 -8.29
N PRO A 189 12.09 2.96 -9.10
CA PRO A 189 10.70 3.17 -8.78
C PRO A 189 9.91 1.86 -8.93
N VAL A 190 8.94 1.65 -8.04
CA VAL A 190 7.97 0.56 -8.10
C VAL A 190 6.60 1.12 -7.85
N TYR A 191 5.62 0.74 -8.65
CA TYR A 191 4.25 1.19 -8.49
C TYR A 191 3.42 0.07 -7.87
N ARG A 192 2.78 0.36 -6.74
CA ARG A 192 1.87 -0.54 -6.04
C ARG A 192 0.45 -0.06 -6.22
N VAL A 193 -0.48 -0.99 -6.28
CA VAL A 193 -1.87 -0.69 -6.62
C VAL A 193 -2.74 -1.22 -5.50
N PHE A 194 -3.51 -0.34 -4.89
CA PHE A 194 -4.50 -0.72 -3.90
C PHE A 194 -5.84 -0.74 -4.60
N MET A 195 -6.56 -1.85 -4.48
CA MET A 195 -7.82 -2.04 -5.18
C MET A 195 -8.85 -2.59 -4.22
N ASN A 196 -10.01 -1.94 -4.19
CA ASN A 196 -11.18 -2.44 -3.50
C ASN A 196 -11.65 -3.73 -4.18
N PRO A 197 -11.67 -4.88 -3.48
CA PRO A 197 -12.11 -6.14 -4.08
C PRO A 197 -13.58 -6.14 -4.51
N GLU A 198 -14.39 -5.19 -4.02
CA GLU A 198 -15.78 -5.01 -4.43
C GLU A 198 -15.90 -4.22 -5.75
N TRP A 199 -14.82 -3.60 -6.23
CA TRP A 199 -14.80 -2.85 -7.49
C TRP A 199 -14.92 -3.77 -8.69
N ARG A 200 -15.96 -3.55 -9.50
CA ARG A 200 -16.32 -4.45 -10.61
C ARG A 200 -15.83 -3.99 -11.99
N ALA A 201 -15.32 -2.75 -12.10
CA ALA A 201 -14.89 -2.27 -13.40
C ALA A 201 -13.52 -2.86 -13.76
N TRP A 202 -13.39 -3.30 -15.01
CA TRP A 202 -12.12 -3.77 -15.53
C TRP A 202 -11.14 -2.59 -15.60
N VAL A 203 -9.90 -2.81 -15.17
CA VAL A 203 -8.85 -1.79 -15.26
C VAL A 203 -7.68 -2.30 -16.08
N THR A 204 -7.19 -1.48 -17.00
CA THR A 204 -6.00 -1.77 -17.80
C THR A 204 -4.82 -0.96 -17.27
N PRO A 205 -3.67 -1.60 -16.98
CA PRO A 205 -2.50 -0.88 -16.50
C PRO A 205 -1.95 0.01 -17.61
N ILE A 206 -1.72 1.28 -17.29
CA ILE A 206 -1.01 2.20 -18.16
C ILE A 206 0.46 2.00 -17.87
N ARG A 207 1.21 1.52 -18.87
CA ARG A 207 2.62 1.18 -18.69
C ARG A 207 3.53 2.25 -19.30
N LYS A 208 4.54 2.67 -18.55
CA LYS A 208 5.66 3.48 -19.05
C LYS A 208 6.87 2.58 -19.24
N LYS A 209 7.50 2.65 -20.40
CA LYS A 209 8.78 1.99 -20.65
C LYS A 209 9.93 2.91 -20.25
N ASP A 210 10.90 2.35 -19.57
CA ASP A 210 12.20 2.97 -19.27
C ASP A 210 13.30 1.96 -19.64
N GLY A 211 13.93 2.18 -20.81
CA GLY A 211 14.82 1.20 -21.42
C GLY A 211 14.13 -0.14 -21.72
N LYS A 212 14.66 -1.23 -21.15
CA LYS A 212 14.12 -2.60 -21.31
C LYS A 212 13.02 -2.93 -20.31
N VAL A 213 12.71 -2.04 -19.37
CA VAL A 213 11.77 -2.29 -18.29
C VAL A 213 10.47 -1.52 -18.51
N SER A 214 9.35 -2.12 -18.14
CA SER A 214 8.02 -1.53 -18.24
C SER A 214 7.35 -1.54 -16.87
N TRP A 215 6.82 -0.40 -16.45
CA TRP A 215 6.20 -0.22 -15.12
C TRP A 215 4.79 0.35 -15.27
N THR A 216 3.86 -0.07 -14.42
CA THR A 216 2.49 0.50 -14.38
C THR A 216 2.54 1.87 -13.71
N VAL A 217 2.17 2.95 -14.40
CA VAL A 217 2.18 4.33 -13.86
C VAL A 217 0.78 4.87 -13.54
N GLY A 218 -0.25 4.06 -13.73
CA GLY A 218 -1.65 4.40 -13.50
C GLY A 218 -2.58 3.38 -14.15
N TRP A 219 -3.88 3.63 -14.08
CA TRP A 219 -4.89 2.72 -14.66
C TRP A 219 -5.89 3.47 -15.51
N ARG A 220 -6.39 2.78 -16.52
CA ARG A 220 -7.57 3.20 -17.28
C ARG A 220 -8.70 2.23 -16.99
N VAL A 221 -9.87 2.73 -16.66
CA VAL A 221 -11.08 1.89 -16.64
C VAL A 221 -11.37 1.43 -18.08
N GLY A 222 -11.37 0.11 -18.28
CA GLY A 222 -11.89 -0.53 -19.46
C GLY A 222 -13.41 -0.50 -19.43
N LEU A 223 -14.02 -0.41 -20.61
CA LEU A 223 -15.48 -0.50 -20.74
C LEU A 223 -15.93 -1.88 -20.27
N VAL A 224 -17.02 -1.94 -19.49
CA VAL A 224 -17.73 -3.21 -19.29
C VAL A 224 -18.33 -3.61 -20.64
N GLU A 225 -18.25 -4.89 -20.99
CA GLU A 225 -18.81 -5.41 -22.24
C GLU A 225 -20.30 -5.02 -22.34
N GLY A 226 -20.65 -4.17 -23.33
CA GLY A 226 -22.00 -3.62 -23.51
C GLY A 226 -22.17 -2.11 -23.31
N GLU A 227 -21.15 -1.36 -22.89
CA GLU A 227 -21.22 0.11 -22.75
C GLU A 227 -20.78 0.85 -24.03
N THR A 228 -21.56 1.86 -24.45
CA THR A 228 -21.28 2.65 -25.67
C THR A 228 -20.59 3.97 -25.31
N ARG A 229 -19.59 4.38 -26.12
CA ARG A 229 -18.92 5.67 -25.97
C ARG A 229 -19.78 6.80 -26.55
N VAL A 230 -20.03 7.84 -25.75
CA VAL A 230 -20.42 9.14 -26.30
C VAL A 230 -19.29 10.13 -26.03
N ARG A 231 -18.82 10.79 -27.09
CA ARG A 231 -17.90 11.93 -26.97
C ARG A 231 -18.75 13.14 -26.64
N ASP A 232 -18.49 13.76 -25.50
CA ASP A 232 -19.11 15.05 -25.22
C ASP A 232 -18.47 16.15 -26.09
N PRO A 233 -19.12 17.33 -26.18
CA PRO A 233 -18.61 18.45 -26.99
C PRO A 233 -17.25 19.01 -26.53
N GLU A 234 -16.84 18.73 -25.29
CA GLU A 234 -15.57 19.19 -24.70
C GLU A 234 -14.43 18.16 -24.89
N GLY A 235 -14.72 17.02 -25.53
CA GLY A 235 -13.75 15.98 -25.86
C GLY A 235 -13.57 14.90 -24.79
N PHE A 236 -14.41 14.89 -23.75
CA PHE A 236 -14.41 13.81 -22.76
C PHE A 236 -15.22 12.62 -23.26
N THR A 237 -14.86 11.42 -22.79
CA THR A 237 -15.60 10.18 -23.07
C THR A 237 -16.54 9.93 -21.90
N VAL A 238 -17.84 9.96 -22.15
CA VAL A 238 -18.88 9.65 -21.17
C VAL A 238 -19.34 8.20 -21.36
N LEU A 239 -19.48 7.47 -20.25
CA LEU A 239 -20.04 6.13 -20.22
C LEU A 239 -21.57 6.22 -20.15
N ILE A 240 -22.26 5.58 -21.09
CA ILE A 240 -23.70 5.33 -20.99
C ILE A 240 -23.90 3.85 -20.72
N GLY A 241 -24.22 3.52 -19.47
CA GLY A 241 -24.66 2.18 -19.11
C GLY A 241 -26.05 1.91 -19.70
N ASN A 242 -26.23 0.73 -20.31
CA ASN A 242 -27.56 0.25 -20.69
C ASN A 242 -28.43 0.16 -19.42
N GLY A 243 -29.52 0.92 -19.43
CA GLY A 243 -30.24 1.30 -18.23
C GLY A 243 -30.68 0.16 -17.31
N ARG A 244 -30.64 0.47 -16.01
CA ARG A 244 -31.82 0.28 -15.17
C ARG A 244 -32.18 1.60 -14.50
N PRO A 245 -33.43 2.07 -14.64
CA PRO A 245 -33.97 3.14 -13.82
C PRO A 245 -34.36 2.64 -12.42
N SER A 246 -34.17 3.50 -11.42
CA SER A 246 -34.75 3.54 -10.05
C SER A 246 -34.42 2.37 -9.09
N LEU A 247 -34.24 2.59 -7.78
CA LEU A 247 -34.80 3.60 -6.86
C LEU A 247 -33.73 4.35 -6.06
#